data_AF-A0A261VK31-F1
#
_entry.id   AF-A0A261VK31-F1
#
_cell.length_a   1.000
_cell.length_b   1.000
_cell.length_c   1.000
_cell.angle_alpha   90.00
_cell.angle_beta   90.00
_cell.angle_gamma   90.00
#
_symmetry.space_group_name_H-M   'P 1'
#
loop_
_entity.id
_entity.type
_entity.pdbx_description
1 polymer ?
#
loop_
_entity_poly.entity_id
_entity_poly.type
_entity_poly.pdbx_seq_one_letter_code
_entity_poly.pdbx_strand_id
1 'polypeptide(L)'
;MNTLPTRLEAVIFDWAGTLVDFGSFAPTQVFVEAFAQFGITLSLPQARGPMGMGKWDHIRALCNQAEIARQYQERFGVLPDDDAVTAIYERFLPMQLEKVAEYSEVIPGAVEVLGEIARRGLKVGSCSGYPASVMRRVLERARAGGIAIEQVVASDEVPRARPAPAMALQNAIALGVDDVAGCVKVDDTCVGIEEGRRAGMWSVGLMLSGNAAGLSLPMWQALNATTRSQARERARQAFAPAEPHYYIDTVAELPGVLGDIATRLAHGERP
;
A
#
# COMPACT_ATOMS: atom_id res chain seq x y z
N MET A 1 36.84 1.49 -8.35
CA MET A 1 35.71 1.00 -9.18
C MET A 1 34.45 1.51 -8.51
N ASN A 2 33.53 2.13 -9.25
CA ASN A 2 32.32 2.71 -8.65
C ASN A 2 31.42 1.54 -8.20
N THR A 3 31.33 1.29 -6.89
CA THR A 3 30.70 0.09 -6.29
C THR A 3 29.20 0.23 -6.08
N LEU A 4 28.56 1.24 -6.68
CA LEU A 4 27.16 1.58 -6.47
C LEU A 4 26.38 1.43 -7.78
N PRO A 5 25.06 1.14 -7.75
CA PRO A 5 24.27 0.83 -8.93
C PRO A 5 24.19 2.04 -9.86
N THR A 6 24.40 1.80 -11.14
CA THR A 6 24.26 2.83 -12.19
C THR A 6 22.97 2.66 -12.99
N ARG A 7 22.10 1.72 -12.59
CA ARG A 7 20.85 1.38 -13.28
C ARG A 7 19.78 0.92 -12.30
N LEU A 8 18.53 0.98 -12.73
CA LEU A 8 17.41 0.35 -12.05
C LEU A 8 17.47 -1.17 -12.20
N GLU A 9 16.98 -1.87 -11.18
CA GLU A 9 16.96 -3.34 -11.10
C GLU A 9 15.57 -3.90 -10.84
N ALA A 10 14.80 -3.26 -9.95
CA ALA A 10 13.49 -3.77 -9.54
C ALA A 10 12.48 -2.68 -9.19
N VAL A 11 11.21 -3.02 -9.31
CA VAL A 11 10.09 -2.22 -8.81
C VAL A 11 9.30 -3.06 -7.82
N ILE A 12 9.01 -2.50 -6.64
CA ILE A 12 8.27 -3.13 -5.55
C ILE A 12 6.94 -2.40 -5.35
N PHE A 13 5.86 -3.06 -5.72
CA PHE A 13 4.52 -2.49 -5.68
C PHE A 13 3.79 -2.80 -4.38
N ASP A 14 2.93 -1.87 -3.96
CA ASP A 14 1.76 -2.21 -3.16
C ASP A 14 0.64 -2.83 -4.02
N TRP A 15 -0.45 -3.27 -3.38
CA TRP A 15 -1.62 -3.85 -4.02
C TRP A 15 -2.83 -2.91 -4.06
N ALA A 16 -3.50 -2.68 -2.93
CA ALA A 16 -4.83 -2.05 -2.89
C ALA A 16 -4.72 -0.52 -2.92
N GLY A 17 -5.15 0.09 -4.03
CA GLY A 17 -4.90 1.48 -4.36
C GLY A 17 -3.68 1.69 -5.27
N THR A 18 -2.96 0.61 -5.61
CA THR A 18 -1.74 0.65 -6.44
C THR A 18 -1.85 -0.19 -7.71
N LEU A 19 -2.05 -1.50 -7.58
CA LEU A 19 -2.23 -2.43 -8.70
C LEU A 19 -3.70 -2.82 -8.90
N VAL A 20 -4.47 -2.89 -7.80
CA VAL A 20 -5.88 -3.28 -7.76
C VAL A 20 -6.65 -2.37 -6.80
N ASP A 21 -7.98 -2.46 -6.78
CA ASP A 21 -8.85 -1.73 -5.84
C ASP A 21 -8.69 -0.21 -5.90
N PHE A 22 -9.21 0.42 -6.95
CA PHE A 22 -9.14 1.87 -7.11
C PHE A 22 -9.83 2.57 -5.92
N GLY A 23 -9.06 3.33 -5.15
CA GLY A 23 -9.48 4.03 -3.93
C GLY A 23 -9.27 3.27 -2.62
N SER A 24 -8.74 2.05 -2.68
CA SER A 24 -8.42 1.22 -1.50
C SER A 24 -9.63 1.05 -0.56
N PHE A 25 -10.76 0.59 -1.11
CA PHE A 25 -12.03 0.48 -0.37
C PHE A 25 -12.21 -0.84 0.34
N ALA A 26 -11.65 -1.94 -0.19
CA ALA A 26 -11.83 -3.28 0.37
C ALA A 26 -11.60 -3.38 1.89
N PRO A 27 -10.49 -2.83 2.44
CA PRO A 27 -10.23 -2.97 3.88
C PRO A 27 -11.03 -2.00 4.73
N THR A 28 -11.33 -0.81 4.21
CA THR A 28 -11.93 0.28 4.99
C THR A 28 -13.32 -0.10 5.50
N GLN A 29 -14.16 -0.69 4.64
CA GLN A 29 -15.51 -1.07 5.01
C GLN A 29 -15.53 -2.28 5.96
N VAL A 30 -14.60 -3.23 5.79
CA VAL A 30 -14.48 -4.40 6.66
C VAL A 30 -14.11 -3.98 8.09
N PHE A 31 -13.24 -2.98 8.27
CA PHE A 31 -12.94 -2.48 9.62
C PHE A 31 -14.18 -1.91 10.30
N VAL A 32 -14.99 -1.10 9.59
CA VAL A 32 -16.22 -0.54 10.16
C VAL A 32 -17.16 -1.65 10.62
N GLU A 33 -17.34 -2.68 9.81
CA GLU A 33 -18.21 -3.81 10.14
C GLU A 33 -17.67 -4.68 11.28
N ALA A 34 -16.36 -4.94 11.30
CA ALA A 34 -15.71 -5.72 12.35
C ALA A 34 -15.84 -5.02 13.72
N PHE A 35 -15.54 -3.71 13.80
CA PHE A 35 -15.70 -2.94 15.04
C PHE A 35 -17.17 -2.85 15.48
N ALA A 36 -18.11 -2.76 14.53
CA ALA A 36 -19.53 -2.74 14.84
C ALA A 36 -20.02 -4.04 15.51
N GLN A 37 -19.38 -5.20 15.27
CA GLN A 37 -19.70 -6.44 16.00
C GLN A 37 -19.36 -6.38 17.49
N PHE A 38 -18.41 -5.52 17.86
CA PHE A 38 -18.08 -5.21 19.24
C PHE A 38 -18.90 -4.01 19.74
N GLY A 39 -19.83 -3.48 18.92
CA GLY A 39 -20.63 -2.27 19.18
C GLY A 39 -19.82 -1.00 19.31
N ILE A 40 -18.71 -0.93 18.60
CA ILE A 40 -17.88 0.25 18.48
C ILE A 40 -18.17 0.88 17.12
N THR A 41 -18.48 2.17 17.13
CA THR A 41 -18.74 2.93 15.90
C THR A 41 -17.43 3.50 15.38
N LEU A 42 -17.08 3.09 14.16
CA LEU A 42 -15.91 3.56 13.44
C LEU A 42 -16.33 4.35 12.19
N SER A 43 -15.83 5.57 12.03
CA SER A 43 -16.03 6.35 10.81
C SER A 43 -15.07 5.90 9.69
N LEU A 44 -15.45 6.09 8.42
CA LEU A 44 -14.57 5.79 7.29
C LEU A 44 -13.21 6.55 7.36
N PRO A 45 -13.15 7.84 7.72
CA PRO A 45 -11.87 8.52 7.90
C PRO A 45 -10.97 7.89 8.96
N GLN A 46 -11.54 7.44 10.09
CA GLN A 46 -10.77 6.74 11.13
C GLN A 46 -10.23 5.40 10.60
N ALA A 47 -11.07 4.60 9.93
CA ALA A 47 -10.67 3.34 9.32
C ALA A 47 -9.58 3.50 8.24
N ARG A 48 -9.52 4.66 7.56
CA ARG A 48 -8.48 4.96 6.55
C ARG A 48 -7.17 5.45 7.15
N GLY A 49 -7.16 5.98 8.36
CA GLY A 49 -5.99 6.64 8.95
C GLY A 49 -4.75 5.72 8.98
N PRO A 50 -4.83 4.53 9.59
CA PRO A 50 -3.71 3.58 9.67
C PRO A 50 -3.54 2.68 8.43
N MET A 51 -4.10 3.04 7.27
CA MET A 51 -4.07 2.16 6.09
C MET A 51 -2.64 1.87 5.63
N GLY A 52 -2.42 0.64 5.14
CA GLY A 52 -1.12 0.15 4.68
C GLY A 52 -0.38 -0.71 5.70
N MET A 53 -0.66 -0.57 7.00
CA MET A 53 -0.09 -1.40 8.08
C MET A 53 -0.55 -2.87 7.99
N GLY A 54 0.18 -3.75 8.67
CA GLY A 54 -0.32 -5.10 8.99
C GLY A 54 -1.69 -5.01 9.68
N LYS A 55 -2.61 -5.94 9.38
CA LYS A 55 -4.01 -5.79 9.82
C LYS A 55 -4.20 -5.80 11.34
N TRP A 56 -3.40 -6.56 12.07
CA TRP A 56 -3.40 -6.51 13.54
C TRP A 56 -2.88 -5.16 14.05
N ASP A 57 -1.76 -4.67 13.52
CA ASP A 57 -1.19 -3.35 13.87
C ASP A 57 -2.14 -2.20 13.53
N HIS A 58 -2.89 -2.33 12.42
CA HIS A 58 -3.93 -1.38 12.05
C HIS A 58 -5.02 -1.34 13.13
N ILE A 59 -5.55 -2.49 13.57
CA ILE A 59 -6.57 -2.57 14.62
C ILE A 59 -6.02 -2.02 15.94
N ARG A 60 -4.77 -2.31 16.29
CA ARG A 60 -4.08 -1.70 17.44
C ARG A 60 -4.06 -0.18 17.34
N ALA A 61 -3.66 0.36 16.19
CA ALA A 61 -3.61 1.81 15.97
C ALA A 61 -5.00 2.47 16.10
N LEU A 62 -6.05 1.79 15.63
CA LEU A 62 -7.43 2.22 15.85
C LEU A 62 -7.81 2.18 17.34
N CYS A 63 -7.51 1.07 18.04
CA CYS A 63 -7.81 0.92 19.47
C CYS A 63 -7.09 1.96 20.35
N ASN A 64 -5.95 2.49 19.90
CA ASN A 64 -5.22 3.55 20.58
C ASN A 64 -5.81 4.96 20.35
N GLN A 65 -6.78 5.14 19.46
CA GLN A 65 -7.46 6.42 19.29
C GLN A 65 -8.40 6.66 20.47
N ALA A 66 -8.30 7.86 21.07
CA ALA A 66 -9.02 8.20 22.31
C ALA A 66 -10.52 7.89 22.25
N GLU A 67 -11.17 8.19 21.13
CA GLU A 67 -12.61 7.97 20.97
C GLU A 67 -12.99 6.48 20.87
N ILE A 68 -12.15 5.67 20.21
CA ILE A 68 -12.36 4.23 20.07
C ILE A 68 -12.08 3.53 21.41
N ALA A 69 -10.99 3.92 22.08
CA ALA A 69 -10.65 3.44 23.42
C ALA A 69 -11.77 3.75 24.43
N ARG A 70 -12.34 4.95 24.38
CA ARG A 70 -13.48 5.36 25.21
C ARG A 70 -14.72 4.50 24.98
N GLN A 71 -15.11 4.30 23.71
CA GLN A 71 -16.26 3.44 23.37
C GLN A 71 -16.05 2.00 23.84
N TYR A 72 -14.83 1.46 23.67
CA TYR A 72 -14.49 0.13 24.15
C TYR A 72 -14.61 0.05 25.70
N GLN A 73 -14.06 1.04 26.41
CA GLN A 73 -14.14 1.11 27.87
C GLN A 73 -15.56 1.24 28.40
N GLU A 74 -16.39 2.07 27.76
CA GLU A 74 -17.81 2.22 28.13
C GLU A 74 -18.59 0.90 27.97
N ARG A 75 -18.20 0.07 27.00
CA ARG A 75 -18.89 -1.20 26.72
C ARG A 75 -18.37 -2.39 27.52
N PHE A 76 -17.07 -2.48 27.73
CA PHE A 76 -16.42 -3.65 28.33
C PHE A 76 -15.81 -3.38 29.72
N GLY A 77 -15.80 -2.13 30.18
CA GLY A 77 -15.28 -1.74 31.50
C GLY A 77 -13.75 -1.64 31.59
N VAL A 78 -13.03 -1.94 30.50
CA VAL A 78 -11.56 -1.94 30.42
C VAL A 78 -11.10 -1.26 29.14
N LEU A 79 -9.86 -0.76 29.11
CA LEU A 79 -9.25 -0.27 27.87
C LEU A 79 -8.86 -1.46 26.97
N PRO A 80 -8.86 -1.29 25.63
CA PRO A 80 -8.49 -2.37 24.72
C PRO A 80 -7.01 -2.74 24.83
N ASP A 81 -6.73 -3.98 25.20
CA ASP A 81 -5.40 -4.59 25.29
C ASP A 81 -5.10 -5.48 24.06
N ASP A 82 -4.12 -6.38 24.16
CA ASP A 82 -3.71 -7.30 23.08
C ASP A 82 -4.72 -8.40 22.79
N ASP A 83 -5.43 -8.84 23.82
CA ASP A 83 -6.50 -9.83 23.66
C ASP A 83 -7.70 -9.19 22.94
N ALA A 84 -8.04 -7.95 23.28
CA ALA A 84 -9.08 -7.18 22.59
C ALA A 84 -8.77 -6.98 21.09
N VAL A 85 -7.54 -6.57 20.76
CA VAL A 85 -7.12 -6.38 19.36
C VAL A 85 -7.15 -7.70 18.59
N THR A 86 -6.69 -8.78 19.21
CA THR A 86 -6.70 -10.12 18.60
C THR A 86 -8.13 -10.59 18.34
N ALA A 87 -9.05 -10.40 19.30
CA ALA A 87 -10.46 -10.76 19.11
C ALA A 87 -11.11 -9.99 17.94
N ILE A 88 -10.84 -8.68 17.81
CA ILE A 88 -11.33 -7.88 16.68
C ILE A 88 -10.70 -8.38 15.36
N TYR A 89 -9.40 -8.70 15.37
CA TYR A 89 -8.70 -9.23 14.20
C TYR A 89 -9.28 -10.58 13.73
N GLU A 90 -9.60 -11.49 14.65
CA GLU A 90 -10.22 -12.78 14.34
C GLU A 90 -11.63 -12.64 13.75
N ARG A 91 -12.37 -11.58 14.11
CA ARG A 91 -13.65 -11.23 13.44
C ARG A 91 -13.44 -10.58 12.08
N PHE A 92 -12.43 -9.72 11.96
CA PHE A 92 -12.11 -9.00 10.74
C PHE A 92 -11.64 -9.93 9.60
N LEU A 93 -10.76 -10.90 9.91
CA LEU A 93 -10.07 -11.68 8.87
C LEU A 93 -11.02 -12.47 7.95
N PRO A 94 -12.04 -13.21 8.45
CA PRO A 94 -13.00 -13.89 7.59
C PRO A 94 -13.79 -12.93 6.68
N MET A 95 -14.24 -11.79 7.23
CA MET A 95 -14.96 -10.78 6.44
C MET A 95 -14.07 -10.19 5.34
N GLN A 96 -12.79 -9.96 5.65
CA GLN A 96 -11.84 -9.47 4.67
C GLN A 96 -11.65 -10.47 3.53
N LEU A 97 -11.56 -11.77 3.85
CA LEU A 97 -11.44 -12.84 2.85
C LEU A 97 -12.66 -12.95 1.94
N GLU A 98 -13.86 -12.72 2.47
CA GLU A 98 -15.08 -12.70 1.67
C GLU A 98 -15.11 -11.50 0.72
N LYS A 99 -14.81 -10.30 1.24
CA LYS A 99 -14.89 -9.05 0.46
C LYS A 99 -13.73 -8.79 -0.48
N VAL A 100 -12.57 -9.38 -0.25
CA VAL A 100 -11.40 -9.12 -1.12
C VAL A 100 -11.70 -9.46 -2.57
N ALA A 101 -12.53 -10.48 -2.82
CA ALA A 101 -12.93 -10.86 -4.17
C ALA A 101 -13.80 -9.81 -4.87
N GLU A 102 -14.56 -9.00 -4.13
CA GLU A 102 -15.44 -7.95 -4.66
C GLU A 102 -14.65 -6.70 -5.07
N TYR A 103 -13.54 -6.45 -4.40
CA TYR A 103 -12.70 -5.25 -4.57
C TYR A 103 -11.30 -5.60 -5.05
N SER A 104 -11.20 -6.41 -6.11
CA SER A 104 -9.92 -6.83 -6.72
C SER A 104 -9.78 -6.41 -8.19
N GLU A 105 -10.60 -5.46 -8.65
CA GLU A 105 -10.48 -4.94 -10.02
C GLU A 105 -9.11 -4.30 -10.24
N VAL A 106 -8.53 -4.57 -11.41
CA VAL A 106 -7.23 -4.03 -11.80
C VAL A 106 -7.33 -2.53 -12.03
N ILE A 107 -6.39 -1.77 -11.46
CA ILE A 107 -6.31 -0.33 -11.69
C ILE A 107 -5.92 -0.08 -13.16
N PRO A 108 -6.62 0.83 -13.88
CA PRO A 108 -6.30 1.13 -15.26
C PRO A 108 -4.83 1.53 -15.47
N GLY A 109 -4.17 0.91 -16.44
CA GLY A 109 -2.76 1.11 -16.74
C GLY A 109 -1.80 0.15 -16.03
N ALA A 110 -2.25 -0.60 -15.00
CA ALA A 110 -1.35 -1.47 -14.24
C ALA A 110 -0.74 -2.60 -15.09
N VAL A 111 -1.55 -3.25 -15.94
CA VAL A 111 -1.08 -4.35 -16.80
C VAL A 111 -0.07 -3.85 -17.83
N GLU A 112 -0.37 -2.71 -18.46
CA GLU A 112 0.50 -2.08 -19.46
C GLU A 112 1.86 -1.69 -18.86
N VAL A 113 1.84 -1.13 -17.64
CA VAL A 113 3.05 -0.74 -16.91
C VAL A 113 3.88 -1.96 -16.54
N LEU A 114 3.28 -3.04 -16.04
CA LEU A 114 4.00 -4.28 -15.75
C LEU A 114 4.64 -4.86 -17.02
N GLY A 115 3.93 -4.83 -18.15
CA GLY A 115 4.48 -5.23 -19.45
C GLY A 115 5.64 -4.34 -19.92
N GLU A 116 5.63 -3.04 -19.59
CA GLU A 116 6.75 -2.15 -19.87
C GLU A 116 7.96 -2.41 -18.96
N ILE A 117 7.74 -2.64 -17.67
CA ILE A 117 8.79 -2.98 -16.70
C ILE A 117 9.50 -4.27 -17.13
N ALA A 118 8.73 -5.29 -17.53
CA ALA A 118 9.27 -6.53 -18.08
C ALA A 118 10.09 -6.31 -19.35
N ARG A 119 9.62 -5.47 -20.29
CA ARG A 119 10.39 -5.11 -21.51
C ARG A 119 11.70 -4.38 -21.21
N ARG A 120 11.77 -3.64 -20.10
CA ARG A 120 12.99 -2.98 -19.62
C ARG A 120 13.94 -3.95 -18.89
N GLY A 121 13.56 -5.22 -18.70
CA GLY A 121 14.34 -6.22 -17.99
C GLY A 121 14.42 -5.97 -16.48
N LEU A 122 13.49 -5.21 -15.93
CA LEU A 122 13.39 -4.93 -14.50
C LEU A 122 12.58 -6.03 -13.81
N LYS A 123 13.00 -6.40 -12.61
CA LYS A 123 12.31 -7.38 -11.77
C LYS A 123 11.10 -6.77 -11.08
N VAL A 124 10.08 -7.57 -10.81
CA VAL A 124 8.84 -7.10 -10.16
C VAL A 124 8.59 -7.83 -8.85
N GLY A 125 8.67 -7.07 -7.77
CA GLY A 125 8.27 -7.49 -6.43
C GLY A 125 6.99 -6.80 -5.98
N SER A 126 6.42 -7.27 -4.88
CA SER A 126 5.33 -6.57 -4.20
C SER A 126 5.27 -6.90 -2.72
N CYS A 127 4.63 -6.02 -1.97
CA CYS A 127 4.30 -6.27 -0.58
C CYS A 127 2.95 -5.68 -0.22
N SER A 128 2.33 -6.19 0.86
CA SER A 128 1.03 -5.71 1.29
C SER A 128 0.85 -5.80 2.81
N GLY A 129 0.04 -4.90 3.36
CA GLY A 129 -0.48 -5.02 4.72
C GLY A 129 -1.40 -6.23 4.93
N TYR A 130 -1.86 -6.88 3.86
CA TYR A 130 -2.64 -8.12 3.95
C TYR A 130 -1.78 -9.31 4.42
N PRO A 131 -2.35 -10.22 5.24
CA PRO A 131 -1.69 -11.50 5.55
C PRO A 131 -1.68 -12.42 4.34
N ALA A 132 -0.80 -13.43 4.36
CA ALA A 132 -0.56 -14.34 3.24
C ALA A 132 -1.84 -15.07 2.78
N SER A 133 -2.72 -15.39 3.72
CA SER A 133 -4.03 -16.01 3.45
C SER A 133 -4.93 -15.15 2.56
N VAL A 134 -4.96 -13.83 2.78
CA VAL A 134 -5.70 -12.86 1.98
C VAL A 134 -4.98 -12.59 0.67
N MET A 135 -3.65 -12.42 0.71
CA MET A 135 -2.84 -12.21 -0.50
C MET A 135 -3.00 -13.32 -1.52
N ARG A 136 -3.14 -14.58 -1.10
CA ARG A 136 -3.40 -15.70 -2.02
C ARG A 136 -4.66 -15.50 -2.86
N ARG A 137 -5.73 -14.95 -2.27
CA ARG A 137 -7.00 -14.65 -2.97
C ARG A 137 -6.86 -13.46 -3.90
N VAL A 138 -6.17 -12.39 -3.46
CA VAL A 138 -5.87 -11.23 -4.30
C VAL A 138 -5.08 -11.66 -5.54
N LEU A 139 -4.04 -12.47 -5.36
CA LEU A 139 -3.20 -12.98 -6.45
C LEU A 139 -3.97 -13.85 -7.43
N GLU A 140 -4.85 -14.73 -6.94
CA GLU A 140 -5.72 -15.56 -7.79
C GLU A 140 -6.59 -14.69 -8.71
N ARG A 141 -7.21 -13.64 -8.17
CA ARG A 141 -8.03 -12.69 -8.94
C ARG A 141 -7.21 -11.82 -9.89
N ALA A 142 -6.11 -11.25 -9.39
CA ALA A 142 -5.25 -10.36 -10.16
C ALA A 142 -4.64 -11.05 -11.38
N ARG A 143 -4.29 -12.34 -11.27
CA ARG A 143 -3.85 -13.17 -12.40
C ARG A 143 -4.91 -13.28 -13.50
N ALA A 144 -6.18 -13.43 -13.12
CA ALA A 144 -7.28 -13.43 -14.10
C ALA A 144 -7.43 -12.06 -14.79
N GLY A 145 -7.04 -10.97 -14.11
CA GLY A 145 -6.95 -9.61 -14.65
C GLY A 145 -5.64 -9.27 -15.38
N GLY A 146 -4.74 -10.24 -15.60
CA GLY A 146 -3.49 -10.03 -16.33
C GLY A 146 -2.31 -9.51 -15.49
N ILE A 147 -2.43 -9.46 -14.17
CA ILE A 147 -1.33 -9.08 -13.26
C ILE A 147 -0.57 -10.33 -12.82
N ALA A 148 0.74 -10.34 -13.08
CA ALA A 148 1.67 -11.35 -12.58
C ALA A 148 2.85 -10.64 -11.91
N ILE A 149 3.21 -11.10 -10.72
CA ILE A 149 4.31 -10.57 -9.91
C ILE A 149 5.25 -11.74 -9.57
N GLU A 150 6.56 -11.52 -9.65
CA GLU A 150 7.57 -12.57 -9.44
C GLU A 150 7.70 -12.93 -7.96
N GLN A 151 7.70 -11.91 -7.10
CA GLN A 151 7.81 -12.08 -5.66
C GLN A 151 6.77 -11.25 -4.92
N VAL A 152 6.11 -11.87 -3.93
CA VAL A 152 5.14 -11.19 -3.06
C VAL A 152 5.52 -11.48 -1.61
N VAL A 153 5.48 -10.45 -0.76
CA VAL A 153 5.69 -10.58 0.68
C VAL A 153 4.49 -10.00 1.42
N ALA A 154 3.81 -10.83 2.19
CA ALA A 154 2.70 -10.46 3.04
C ALA A 154 3.15 -9.97 4.42
N SER A 155 2.25 -9.31 5.15
CA SER A 155 2.59 -8.67 6.43
C SER A 155 2.95 -9.65 7.55
N ASP A 156 2.44 -10.89 7.49
CA ASP A 156 2.68 -11.95 8.46
C ASP A 156 3.88 -12.85 8.10
N GLU A 157 4.58 -12.56 7.01
CA GLU A 157 5.81 -13.26 6.60
C GLU A 157 7.09 -12.60 7.13
N VAL A 158 6.96 -11.44 7.79
CA VAL A 158 8.06 -10.68 8.38
C VAL A 158 7.82 -10.38 9.86
N PRO A 159 8.89 -10.20 10.67
CA PRO A 159 8.72 -9.84 12.09
C PRO A 159 8.06 -8.48 12.33
N ARG A 160 8.26 -7.52 11.42
CA ARG A 160 7.64 -6.19 11.47
C ARG A 160 7.31 -5.73 10.04
N ALA A 161 6.04 -5.58 9.74
CA ALA A 161 5.55 -5.03 8.48
C ALA A 161 5.68 -3.50 8.44
N ARG A 162 5.03 -2.86 7.45
CA ARG A 162 5.00 -1.40 7.30
C ARG A 162 4.65 -0.68 8.62
N PRO A 163 5.34 0.42 8.96
CA PRO A 163 6.32 1.14 8.14
C PRO A 163 7.76 0.60 8.24
N ALA A 164 8.02 -0.56 8.85
CA ALA A 164 9.36 -1.14 8.86
C ALA A 164 9.76 -1.62 7.44
N PRO A 165 11.06 -1.65 7.10
CA PRO A 165 11.51 -1.95 5.74
C PRO A 165 11.48 -3.44 5.37
N ALA A 166 11.03 -4.32 6.28
CA ALA A 166 11.31 -5.75 6.18
C ALA A 166 10.73 -6.41 4.92
N MET A 167 9.50 -6.06 4.51
CA MET A 167 8.89 -6.68 3.32
C MET A 167 9.56 -6.20 2.03
N ALA A 168 9.92 -4.92 1.95
CA ALA A 168 10.69 -4.38 0.83
C ALA A 168 12.09 -5.02 0.72
N LEU A 169 12.80 -5.15 1.85
CA LEU A 169 14.12 -5.80 1.88
C LEU A 169 14.03 -7.30 1.56
N GLN A 170 12.98 -8.00 2.00
CA GLN A 170 12.78 -9.40 1.65
C GLN A 170 12.50 -9.58 0.15
N ASN A 171 11.78 -8.65 -0.49
CA ASN A 171 11.65 -8.61 -1.95
C ASN A 171 13.02 -8.42 -2.62
N ALA A 172 13.83 -7.47 -2.16
CA ALA A 172 15.18 -7.24 -2.69
C ALA A 172 16.04 -8.52 -2.63
N ILE A 173 16.03 -9.22 -1.50
CA ILE A 173 16.75 -10.49 -1.31
C ILE A 173 16.24 -11.56 -2.28
N ALA A 174 14.93 -11.79 -2.33
CA ALA A 174 14.33 -12.84 -3.14
C ALA A 174 14.47 -12.60 -4.65
N LEU A 175 14.43 -11.34 -5.08
CA LEU A 175 14.68 -10.95 -6.47
C LEU A 175 16.18 -10.94 -6.82
N GLY A 176 17.08 -11.06 -5.83
CA GLY A 176 18.53 -11.01 -6.03
C GLY A 176 18.96 -9.70 -6.68
N VAL A 177 18.50 -8.57 -6.16
CA VAL A 177 19.01 -7.25 -6.57
C VAL A 177 20.37 -7.01 -5.95
N ASP A 178 21.25 -6.32 -6.67
CA ASP A 178 22.62 -6.06 -6.20
C ASP A 178 22.65 -4.94 -5.15
N ASP A 179 21.84 -3.89 -5.34
CA ASP A 179 21.76 -2.75 -4.42
C ASP A 179 20.33 -2.18 -4.34
N VAL A 180 19.87 -1.91 -3.11
CA VAL A 180 18.53 -1.35 -2.83
C VAL A 180 18.31 0.03 -3.46
N ALA A 181 19.36 0.81 -3.71
CA ALA A 181 19.26 2.08 -4.41
C ALA A 181 18.86 1.91 -5.90
N GLY A 182 19.01 0.70 -6.47
CA GLY A 182 18.49 0.32 -7.78
C GLY A 182 17.00 -0.06 -7.77
N CYS A 183 16.32 -0.01 -6.61
CA CYS A 183 14.92 -0.38 -6.45
C CYS A 183 14.01 0.83 -6.32
N VAL A 184 12.77 0.67 -6.79
CA VAL A 184 11.69 1.68 -6.66
C VAL A 184 10.52 1.09 -5.88
N LYS A 185 10.16 1.68 -4.75
CA LYS A 185 8.94 1.40 -4.01
C LYS A 185 7.79 2.26 -4.53
N VAL A 186 6.69 1.63 -4.93
CA VAL A 186 5.46 2.32 -5.37
C VAL A 186 4.36 2.02 -4.35
N ASP A 187 3.70 3.05 -3.81
CA ASP A 187 2.69 2.88 -2.77
C ASP A 187 1.70 4.07 -2.74
N ASP A 188 0.48 3.82 -2.31
CA ASP A 188 -0.58 4.82 -2.13
C ASP A 188 -0.75 5.26 -0.67
N THR A 189 0.04 4.71 0.25
CA THR A 189 -0.02 4.99 1.69
C THR A 189 1.26 5.60 2.24
N CYS A 190 1.13 6.46 3.26
CA CYS A 190 2.27 7.09 3.94
C CYS A 190 3.23 6.04 4.53
N VAL A 191 2.70 5.02 5.22
CA VAL A 191 3.50 3.94 5.84
C VAL A 191 4.21 3.05 4.82
N GLY A 192 3.65 2.88 3.61
CA GLY A 192 4.29 2.13 2.54
C GLY A 192 5.38 2.93 1.82
N ILE A 193 5.25 4.25 1.74
CA ILE A 193 6.36 5.13 1.34
C ILE A 193 7.48 5.12 2.38
N GLU A 194 7.15 5.20 3.68
CA GLU A 194 8.14 5.08 4.75
C GLU A 194 8.92 3.76 4.70
N GLU A 195 8.23 2.65 4.40
CA GLU A 195 8.87 1.34 4.20
C GLU A 195 9.96 1.41 3.10
N GLY A 196 9.63 1.97 1.93
CA GLY A 196 10.60 2.13 0.84
C GLY A 196 11.78 3.03 1.21
N ARG A 197 11.51 4.17 1.86
CA ARG A 197 12.57 5.10 2.32
C ARG A 197 13.49 4.46 3.34
N ARG A 198 12.94 3.76 4.33
CA ARG A 198 13.73 3.04 5.34
C ARG A 198 14.50 1.86 4.75
N ALA A 199 14.06 1.31 3.62
CA ALA A 199 14.77 0.28 2.88
C ALA A 199 15.89 0.85 1.98
N GLY A 200 16.04 2.17 1.87
CA GLY A 200 17.03 2.82 1.00
C GLY A 200 16.65 2.82 -0.48
N MET A 201 15.36 2.74 -0.80
CA MET A 201 14.84 2.69 -2.16
C MET A 201 14.30 4.04 -2.61
N TRP A 202 14.27 4.27 -3.93
CA TRP A 202 13.46 5.35 -4.48
C TRP A 202 11.98 5.10 -4.14
N SER A 203 11.19 6.15 -4.04
CA SER A 203 9.79 6.04 -3.60
C SER A 203 8.87 6.91 -4.43
N VAL A 204 7.74 6.33 -4.83
CA VAL A 204 6.75 6.95 -5.70
C VAL A 204 5.38 6.84 -5.02
N GLY A 205 4.83 7.99 -4.63
CA GLY A 205 3.50 8.10 -4.03
C GLY A 205 2.40 8.21 -5.08
N LEU A 206 1.41 7.32 -5.01
CA LEU A 206 0.21 7.39 -5.84
C LEU A 206 -0.85 8.28 -5.20
N MET A 207 -1.15 9.41 -5.82
CA MET A 207 -1.99 10.45 -5.23
C MET A 207 -3.48 10.17 -5.36
N LEU A 208 -3.95 9.69 -6.52
CA LEU A 208 -5.38 9.71 -6.85
C LEU A 208 -6.05 8.33 -6.97
N SER A 209 -5.25 7.27 -7.12
CA SER A 209 -5.74 5.91 -7.33
C SER A 209 -5.95 5.09 -6.06
N GLY A 210 -5.49 5.58 -4.90
CA GLY A 210 -5.54 4.83 -3.65
C GLY A 210 -6.07 5.62 -2.44
N ASN A 211 -5.59 5.24 -1.27
CA ASN A 211 -6.10 5.68 0.03
C ASN A 211 -6.01 7.19 0.25
N ALA A 212 -4.94 7.83 -0.24
CA ALA A 212 -4.71 9.27 -0.04
C ALA A 212 -5.83 10.15 -0.62
N ALA A 213 -6.39 9.79 -1.78
CA ALA A 213 -7.53 10.50 -2.36
C ALA A 213 -8.89 9.89 -1.95
N GLY A 214 -8.95 8.58 -1.72
CA GLY A 214 -10.18 7.89 -1.31
C GLY A 214 -11.33 8.02 -2.33
N LEU A 215 -11.00 8.12 -3.62
CA LEU A 215 -11.96 8.25 -4.72
C LEU A 215 -12.22 6.89 -5.35
N SER A 216 -13.47 6.62 -5.75
CA SER A 216 -13.75 5.49 -6.65
C SER A 216 -13.35 5.84 -8.08
N LEU A 217 -13.18 4.83 -8.92
CA LEU A 217 -12.82 5.02 -10.32
C LEU A 217 -13.80 5.97 -11.06
N PRO A 218 -15.14 5.83 -10.95
CA PRO A 218 -16.07 6.78 -11.57
C PRO A 218 -15.94 8.21 -11.03
N MET A 219 -15.69 8.37 -9.71
CA MET A 219 -15.49 9.69 -9.11
C MET A 219 -14.22 10.36 -9.65
N TRP A 220 -13.13 9.60 -9.79
CA TRP A 220 -11.88 10.10 -10.37
C TRP A 220 -12.05 10.52 -11.84
N GLN A 221 -12.75 9.70 -12.65
CA GLN A 221 -13.04 10.00 -14.05
C GLN A 221 -13.93 11.25 -14.21
N ALA A 222 -14.81 11.52 -13.25
CA ALA A 222 -15.68 12.69 -13.24
C ALA A 222 -15.00 13.98 -12.74
N LEU A 223 -13.75 13.93 -12.27
CA LEU A 223 -13.06 15.13 -11.80
C LEU A 223 -12.76 16.11 -12.94
N ASN A 224 -13.03 17.39 -12.70
CA ASN A 224 -12.52 18.48 -13.51
C ASN A 224 -11.14 18.93 -13.00
N ALA A 225 -10.51 19.89 -13.69
CA ALA A 225 -9.17 20.38 -13.34
C ALA A 225 -9.08 20.90 -11.89
N THR A 226 -10.09 21.64 -11.42
CA THR A 226 -10.12 22.22 -10.08
C THR A 226 -10.25 21.13 -9.01
N THR A 227 -11.21 20.22 -9.15
CA THR A 227 -11.43 19.15 -8.16
C THR A 227 -10.28 18.14 -8.15
N ARG A 228 -9.64 17.90 -9.31
CA ARG A 228 -8.41 17.12 -9.40
C ARG A 228 -7.24 17.78 -8.67
N SER A 229 -7.05 19.08 -8.85
CA SER A 229 -6.00 19.83 -8.14
C SER A 229 -6.21 19.77 -6.62
N GLN A 230 -7.45 19.95 -6.15
CA GLN A 230 -7.79 19.83 -4.73
C GLN A 230 -7.55 18.42 -4.18
N ALA A 231 -7.85 17.37 -4.96
CA ALA A 231 -7.57 16.00 -4.56
C ALA A 231 -6.07 15.72 -4.45
N ARG A 232 -5.26 16.22 -5.40
CA ARG A 232 -3.80 16.12 -5.35
C ARG A 232 -3.22 16.83 -4.13
N GLU A 233 -3.73 18.02 -3.79
CA GLU A 233 -3.26 18.76 -2.63
C GLU A 233 -3.53 18.01 -1.31
N ARG A 234 -4.74 17.45 -1.16
CA ARG A 234 -5.05 16.58 0.00
C ARG A 234 -4.12 15.37 0.07
N ALA A 235 -3.87 14.72 -1.07
CA ALA A 235 -2.97 13.58 -1.13
C ALA A 235 -1.53 13.96 -0.77
N ARG A 236 -1.02 15.11 -1.26
CA ARG A 236 0.31 15.63 -0.88
C ARG A 236 0.42 15.87 0.62
N GLN A 237 -0.59 16.45 1.24
CA GLN A 237 -0.63 16.64 2.69
C GLN A 237 -0.61 15.31 3.44
N ALA A 238 -1.33 14.30 2.95
CA ALA A 238 -1.30 12.96 3.54
C ALA A 238 0.07 12.27 3.43
N PHE A 239 0.83 12.54 2.37
CA PHE A 239 2.20 12.04 2.18
C PHE A 239 3.29 12.90 2.82
N ALA A 240 2.97 14.09 3.30
CA ALA A 240 3.96 15.03 3.85
C ALA A 240 4.89 14.41 4.93
N PRO A 241 4.42 13.52 5.84
CA PRO A 241 5.31 12.89 6.82
C PRO A 241 6.32 11.91 6.20
N ALA A 242 6.02 11.34 5.04
CA ALA A 242 6.84 10.33 4.39
C ALA A 242 7.67 10.86 3.22
N GLU A 243 7.38 12.04 2.66
CA GLU A 243 8.18 12.70 1.62
C GLU A 243 8.64 11.76 0.47
N PRO A 244 7.71 11.21 -0.34
CA PRO A 244 8.09 10.41 -1.49
C PRO A 244 8.94 11.23 -2.48
N HIS A 245 9.88 10.56 -3.14
CA HIS A 245 10.76 11.20 -4.14
C HIS A 245 9.97 11.69 -5.37
N TYR A 246 8.89 10.98 -5.71
CA TYR A 246 8.00 11.31 -6.81
C TYR A 246 6.54 11.18 -6.42
N TYR A 247 5.70 11.96 -7.10
CA TYR A 247 4.25 11.91 -6.98
C TYR A 247 3.65 11.72 -8.37
N ILE A 248 2.75 10.76 -8.52
CA ILE A 248 1.96 10.54 -9.74
C ILE A 248 0.49 10.30 -9.36
N ASP A 249 -0.46 10.52 -10.26
CA ASP A 249 -1.88 10.31 -9.92
C ASP A 249 -2.21 8.82 -9.84
N THR A 250 -1.75 8.07 -10.84
CA THR A 250 -1.96 6.63 -10.95
C THR A 250 -0.71 5.92 -11.44
N VAL A 251 -0.69 4.60 -11.28
CA VAL A 251 0.42 3.75 -11.74
C VAL A 251 0.72 3.92 -13.23
N ALA A 252 -0.24 4.34 -14.05
CA ALA A 252 -0.08 4.54 -15.49
C ALA A 252 1.03 5.53 -15.87
N GLU A 253 1.38 6.46 -14.98
CA GLU A 253 2.43 7.47 -15.20
C GLU A 253 3.83 6.99 -14.79
N LEU A 254 3.93 5.83 -14.12
CA LEU A 254 5.17 5.29 -13.58
C LEU A 254 6.31 5.14 -14.61
N PRO A 255 6.08 4.75 -15.89
CA PRO A 255 7.16 4.59 -16.85
C PRO A 255 8.03 5.83 -17.08
N GLY A 256 7.43 7.03 -16.97
CA GLY A 256 8.14 8.30 -17.05
C GLY A 256 9.07 8.51 -15.84
N VAL A 257 8.55 8.26 -14.63
CA VAL A 257 9.32 8.34 -13.38
C VAL A 257 10.48 7.35 -13.36
N LEU A 258 10.27 6.11 -13.83
CA LEU A 258 11.34 5.12 -13.93
C LEU A 258 12.46 5.57 -14.90
N GLY A 259 12.11 6.28 -15.97
CA GLY A 259 13.11 6.85 -16.90
C GLY A 259 13.94 7.96 -16.25
N ASP A 260 13.32 8.82 -15.46
CA ASP A 260 14.01 9.88 -14.72
C ASP A 260 14.94 9.29 -13.64
N ILE A 261 14.46 8.34 -12.83
CA ILE A 261 15.27 7.66 -11.81
C ILE A 261 16.48 6.96 -12.45
N ALA A 262 16.30 6.26 -13.57
CA ALA A 262 17.40 5.61 -14.26
C ALA A 262 18.48 6.62 -14.70
N THR A 263 18.06 7.82 -15.15
CA THR A 263 18.95 8.91 -15.53
C THR A 263 19.71 9.47 -14.32
N ARG A 264 19.02 9.68 -13.19
CA ARG A 264 19.62 10.14 -11.93
C ARG A 264 20.64 9.13 -11.38
N LEU A 265 20.32 7.84 -11.41
CA LEU A 265 21.23 6.77 -11.02
C LEU A 265 22.51 6.74 -11.87
N ALA A 266 22.39 6.94 -13.18
CA ALA A 266 23.52 7.02 -14.10
C ALA A 266 24.43 8.23 -13.81
N HIS A 267 23.88 9.32 -13.28
CA HIS A 267 24.63 10.49 -12.80
C HIS A 267 25.16 10.35 -11.36
N GLY A 268 24.93 9.21 -10.70
CA GLY A 268 25.43 8.94 -9.35
C GLY A 268 24.51 9.42 -8.22
N GLU A 269 23.33 9.94 -8.52
CA GLU A 269 22.33 10.29 -7.50
C GLU A 269 21.72 9.03 -6.86
N ARG A 270 21.29 9.15 -5.61
CA ARG A 270 20.70 8.07 -4.80
C ARG A 270 19.43 8.58 -4.12
N PRO A 271 18.55 7.67 -3.66
CA PRO A 271 17.40 8.03 -2.82
C PRO A 271 17.82 8.87 -1.60
#